data_AF-A0A2G9UIH6-F1
#
_entry.id   AF-A0A2G9UIH6-F1
#
_cell.length_a   1.000
_cell.length_b   1.000
_cell.length_c   1.000
_cell.angle_alpha   90.00
_cell.angle_beta   90.00
_cell.angle_gamma   90.00
#
_symmetry.space_group_name_H-M   'P 1'
#
loop_
_entity.id
_entity.type
_entity.pdbx_description
1 polymer ?
#
loop_
_entity_poly.entity_id
_entity_poly.type
_entity_poly.pdbx_seq_one_letter_code
_entity_poly.pdbx_strand_id
1 'polypeptide(L)'
;MWAKALLLLVFVTYVIADDLQQCLQCVQQNQTWCPGTSTCGNTKACQTPITLGDAVQYIDLFILTDLQLSLNCPRLPDPAYAYNETFVRYYITPLVAGVFPSTPEKCLKSQLPYVAFYKTVDVKCATEMPDTYCHCYTAWDKAEKAIIIAFRGTDGSYQMDDEILSFFEHRVPFFDNGHLFKYFHDAFFFLWNGGLEQQVRTLKFQYPDYKFYVSIM
;
A
#
# COMPACT_ATOMS: atom_id res chain seq x y z
N MET A 1 21.18 22.97 -22.12
CA MET A 1 20.18 22.46 -21.16
C MET A 1 20.39 20.98 -20.81
N TRP A 2 20.87 20.15 -21.73
CA TRP A 2 21.14 18.71 -21.50
C TRP A 2 22.29 18.40 -20.53
N ALA A 3 23.38 19.18 -20.53
CA ALA A 3 24.53 18.92 -19.65
C ALA A 3 24.23 19.09 -18.15
N LYS A 4 23.35 20.02 -17.77
CA LYS A 4 22.94 20.22 -16.36
C LYS A 4 22.04 19.08 -15.87
N ALA A 5 21.17 18.56 -16.73
CA ALA A 5 20.34 17.40 -16.43
C ALA A 5 21.18 16.12 -16.28
N LEU A 6 22.21 15.94 -17.13
CA LEU A 6 23.13 14.81 -17.04
C LEU A 6 23.95 14.83 -15.74
N LEU A 7 24.46 16.00 -15.35
CA LEU A 7 25.18 16.17 -14.08
C LEU A 7 24.28 15.87 -12.87
N LEU A 8 23.05 16.42 -12.85
CA LEU A 8 22.08 16.13 -11.78
C LEU A 8 21.74 14.64 -11.66
N LEU A 9 21.55 13.94 -12.79
CA LEU A 9 21.30 12.51 -12.80
C LEU A 9 22.49 11.70 -12.25
N VAL A 10 23.72 12.09 -12.57
CA VAL A 10 24.94 11.45 -12.06
C VAL A 10 25.13 11.70 -10.56
N PHE A 11 24.80 12.89 -10.06
CA PHE A 11 24.89 13.19 -8.63
C PHE A 11 23.84 12.42 -7.81
N VAL A 12 22.60 12.32 -8.29
CA VAL A 12 21.53 11.60 -7.59
C VAL A 12 21.81 10.09 -7.52
N THR A 13 22.34 9.50 -8.60
CA THR A 13 22.71 8.07 -8.58
C THR A 13 23.87 7.79 -7.65
N TYR A 14 24.84 8.71 -7.54
CA TYR A 14 25.98 8.55 -6.63
C TYR A 14 25.56 8.60 -5.15
N VAL A 15 24.67 9.53 -4.78
CA VAL A 15 24.20 9.68 -3.38
C VAL A 15 23.39 8.47 -2.92
N ILE A 16 22.50 7.92 -3.76
CA ILE A 16 21.68 6.74 -3.40
C ILE A 16 22.56 5.47 -3.27
N ALA A 17 23.60 5.35 -4.10
CA ALA A 17 24.54 4.23 -4.01
C ALA A 17 25.36 4.24 -2.71
N ASP A 18 25.73 5.44 -2.23
CA ASP A 18 26.47 5.61 -0.98
C ASP A 18 25.63 5.26 0.26
N ASP A 19 24.38 5.74 0.31
CA ASP A 19 23.44 5.44 1.42
C ASP A 19 23.11 3.95 1.54
N LEU A 20 22.95 3.24 0.41
CA LEU A 20 22.73 1.79 0.42
C LEU A 20 23.95 1.06 0.97
N GLN A 21 25.17 1.45 0.56
CA GLN A 21 26.39 0.80 1.02
C GLN A 21 26.63 1.02 2.52
N GLN A 22 26.41 2.25 3.00
CA GLN A 22 26.52 2.60 4.42
C GLN A 22 25.48 1.85 5.26
N CYS A 23 24.24 1.74 4.76
CA CYS A 23 23.23 0.95 5.44
C CYS A 23 23.58 -0.54 5.50
N LEU A 24 24.05 -1.13 4.40
CA LEU A 24 24.41 -2.55 4.38
C LEU A 24 25.52 -2.86 5.40
N GLN A 25 26.52 -1.99 5.51
CA GLN A 25 27.57 -2.11 6.54
C GLN A 25 27.00 -2.00 7.95
N CYS A 26 26.07 -1.06 8.18
CA CYS A 26 25.40 -0.87 9.47
C CYS A 26 24.63 -2.13 9.91
N VAL A 27 23.81 -2.68 9.01
CA VAL A 27 22.99 -3.87 9.29
C VAL A 27 23.87 -5.11 9.48
N GLN A 28 24.97 -5.24 8.72
CA GLN A 28 25.96 -6.31 8.92
C GLN A 28 26.63 -6.27 10.31
N GLN A 29 26.67 -5.10 10.95
CA GLN A 29 27.21 -4.91 12.30
C GLN A 29 26.15 -5.09 13.40
N ASN A 30 24.96 -5.63 13.07
CA ASN A 30 23.81 -5.73 13.99
C ASN A 30 23.37 -4.38 14.58
N GLN A 31 23.57 -3.29 13.84
CA GLN A 31 23.11 -1.95 14.22
C GLN A 31 21.88 -1.54 13.40
N THR A 32 21.20 -0.49 13.85
CA THR A 32 19.98 0.03 13.20
C THR A 32 20.35 1.18 12.26
N TRP A 33 19.94 1.08 11.00
CA TRP A 33 20.03 2.19 10.06
C TRP A 33 18.88 3.18 10.31
N CYS A 34 19.20 4.47 10.40
CA CYS A 34 18.22 5.54 10.58
C CYS A 34 17.98 6.25 9.22
N PRO A 35 16.87 5.98 8.49
CA PRO A 35 16.67 6.52 7.14
C PRO A 35 16.51 8.05 7.09
N GLY A 36 15.97 8.65 8.15
CA GLY A 36 15.74 10.10 8.21
C GLY A 36 17.00 10.94 8.30
N THR A 37 18.11 10.35 8.73
CA THR A 37 19.41 11.03 8.91
C THR A 37 20.53 10.41 8.09
N SER A 38 20.26 9.31 7.37
CA SER A 38 21.28 8.48 6.69
C SER A 38 22.45 8.12 7.62
N THR A 39 22.17 7.69 8.85
CA THR A 39 23.20 7.34 9.85
C THR A 39 22.97 5.96 10.46
N CYS A 40 24.05 5.35 10.91
CA CYS A 40 24.03 4.10 11.67
C CYS A 40 24.02 4.39 13.18
N GLY A 41 23.13 3.74 13.92
CA GLY A 41 23.01 3.95 15.36
C GLY A 41 22.26 2.82 16.07
N ASN A 42 22.10 2.97 17.39
CA ASN A 42 21.22 2.10 18.16
C ASN A 42 19.77 2.63 18.08
N THR A 43 18.80 1.84 18.55
CA THR A 43 17.38 2.22 18.61
C THR A 43 17.12 3.55 19.33
N LYS A 44 18.02 4.01 20.21
CA LYS A 44 17.93 5.31 20.88
C LYS A 44 18.39 6.48 20.01
N ALA A 45 19.27 6.25 19.04
CA ALA A 45 19.76 7.28 18.11
C ALA A 45 18.83 7.48 16.91
N CYS A 46 18.10 6.44 16.50
CA CYS A 46 17.09 6.52 15.44
C CYS A 46 15.73 7.05 15.93
N GLN A 47 15.73 8.01 16.87
CA GLN A 47 14.49 8.63 17.34
C GLN A 47 13.88 9.51 16.26
N THR A 48 13.06 8.91 15.39
CA THR A 48 11.84 9.59 14.94
C THR A 48 10.87 9.68 16.14
N PRO A 49 9.84 10.55 16.13
CA PRO A 49 8.99 10.81 17.31
C PRO A 49 8.08 9.64 17.74
N ILE A 50 8.42 8.39 17.42
CA ILE A 50 7.63 7.21 17.76
C ILE A 50 8.46 6.38 18.76
N THR A 51 8.12 6.52 20.04
CA THR A 51 8.70 5.73 21.12
C THR A 51 8.29 4.26 21.00
N LEU A 52 9.22 3.40 20.57
CA LEU A 52 9.15 1.95 20.69
C LEU A 52 9.89 1.53 21.96
N GLY A 53 9.14 1.28 23.03
CA GLY A 53 9.62 0.54 24.20
C GLY A 53 9.55 -0.95 23.91
N ASP A 54 10.71 -1.60 24.04
CA ASP A 54 10.92 -2.99 24.42
C ASP A 54 10.29 -4.11 23.58
N ALA A 55 11.11 -4.72 22.69
CA ALA A 55 11.12 -6.16 22.46
C ALA A 55 12.33 -6.58 21.60
N VAL A 56 13.48 -6.84 22.24
CA VAL A 56 14.50 -7.74 21.69
C VAL A 56 14.49 -8.98 22.57
N GLN A 57 13.67 -9.98 22.22
CA GLN A 57 14.01 -11.36 22.50
C GLN A 57 13.11 -12.31 21.73
N TYR A 58 13.76 -13.27 21.05
CA TYR A 58 13.20 -14.41 20.32
C TYR A 58 12.61 -14.11 18.95
N ILE A 59 13.36 -14.46 17.90
CA ILE A 59 12.92 -15.43 16.88
C ILE A 59 14.20 -16.02 16.29
N ASP A 60 14.52 -17.22 16.78
CA ASP A 60 15.35 -18.18 16.07
C ASP A 60 14.43 -18.98 15.13
N LEU A 61 14.93 -19.18 13.92
CA LEU A 61 14.77 -20.41 13.15
C LEU A 61 13.37 -20.78 12.58
N PHE A 62 12.92 -20.07 11.54
CA PHE A 62 12.42 -20.69 10.30
C PHE A 62 12.17 -19.62 9.23
N ILE A 63 12.36 -19.94 7.95
CA ILE A 63 12.26 -19.05 6.77
C ILE A 63 13.56 -18.26 6.46
N LEU A 64 14.68 -18.97 6.36
CA LEU A 64 15.84 -18.53 5.56
C LEU A 64 16.08 -19.52 4.44
N THR A 65 15.34 -19.37 3.35
CA THR A 65 15.83 -19.79 2.03
C THR A 65 15.53 -18.65 1.06
N ASP A 66 16.56 -17.85 0.79
CA ASP A 66 16.71 -16.87 -0.30
C ASP A 66 16.11 -15.46 -0.21
N LEU A 67 15.76 -14.95 0.98
CA LEU A 67 15.64 -13.49 1.15
C LEU A 67 16.92 -12.92 1.78
N GLN A 68 17.93 -12.60 0.96
CA GLN A 68 19.07 -11.74 1.36
C GLN A 68 18.65 -10.26 1.47
N LEU A 69 17.43 -10.02 1.98
CA LEU A 69 16.84 -8.70 2.01
C LEU A 69 17.08 -8.09 3.39
N SER A 70 18.15 -7.30 3.55
CA SER A 70 18.24 -6.36 4.67
C SER A 70 17.02 -5.43 4.63
N LEU A 71 16.05 -5.65 5.52
CA LEU A 71 14.74 -4.98 5.50
C LEU A 71 14.81 -3.46 5.81
N ASN A 72 15.98 -2.96 6.20
CA ASN A 72 16.16 -1.59 6.69
C ASN A 72 16.94 -0.66 5.75
N CYS A 73 17.39 -1.15 4.58
CA CYS A 73 18.21 -0.34 3.68
C CYS A 73 17.41 0.22 2.50
N PRO A 74 17.62 1.50 2.13
CA PRO A 74 17.02 2.07 0.93
C PRO A 74 17.48 1.25 -0.28
N ARG A 75 16.53 0.72 -1.04
CA ARG A 75 16.82 0.00 -2.29
C ARG A 75 16.26 0.78 -3.45
N LEU A 76 16.98 0.73 -4.58
CA LEU A 76 16.35 1.02 -5.86
C LEU A 76 15.26 -0.03 -6.11
N PRO A 77 14.08 0.37 -6.59
CA PRO A 77 13.06 -0.57 -6.97
C PRO A 77 13.62 -1.51 -8.05
N ASP A 78 13.29 -2.78 -7.95
CA ASP A 78 13.61 -3.75 -9.00
C ASP A 78 13.06 -3.21 -10.34
N PRO A 79 13.91 -3.06 -11.39
CA PRO A 79 13.47 -2.54 -12.68
C PRO A 79 12.28 -3.29 -13.28
N ALA A 80 12.11 -4.57 -12.95
CA ALA A 80 10.95 -5.37 -13.38
C ALA A 80 9.61 -4.85 -12.80
N TYR A 81 9.66 -4.13 -11.67
CA TYR A 81 8.52 -3.53 -10.99
C TYR A 81 8.65 -2.00 -10.90
N ALA A 82 9.47 -1.40 -11.76
CA ALA A 82 9.61 0.05 -11.82
C ALA A 82 8.25 0.70 -12.07
N TYR A 83 7.98 1.78 -11.35
CA TYR A 83 6.75 2.53 -11.48
C TYR A 83 6.57 3.02 -12.93
N ASN A 84 5.39 2.75 -13.50
CA ASN A 84 5.06 3.12 -14.87
C ASN A 84 3.97 4.20 -14.86
N GLU A 85 4.39 5.46 -15.09
CA GLU A 85 3.49 6.63 -15.15
C GLU A 85 2.34 6.45 -16.14
N THR A 86 2.62 5.93 -17.34
CA THR A 86 1.61 5.75 -18.38
C THR A 86 0.55 4.74 -17.94
N PHE A 87 0.98 3.62 -17.36
CA PHE A 87 0.08 2.62 -16.80
C PHE A 87 -0.76 3.21 -15.67
N VAL A 88 -0.15 3.89 -14.69
CA VAL A 88 -0.92 4.45 -13.58
C VAL A 88 -1.91 5.51 -14.08
N ARG A 89 -1.47 6.44 -14.92
CA ARG A 89 -2.29 7.55 -15.41
C ARG A 89 -3.47 7.12 -16.26
N TYR A 90 -3.28 6.15 -17.15
CA TYR A 90 -4.30 5.78 -18.14
C TYR A 90 -5.02 4.48 -17.83
N TYR A 91 -4.49 3.64 -16.95
CA TYR A 91 -5.10 2.39 -16.54
C TYR A 91 -5.60 2.43 -15.10
N ILE A 92 -4.75 2.76 -14.13
CA ILE A 92 -5.14 2.76 -12.71
C ILE A 92 -6.08 3.92 -12.40
N THR A 93 -5.81 5.14 -12.89
CA THR A 93 -6.64 6.32 -12.57
C THR A 93 -8.11 6.15 -12.97
N PRO A 94 -8.48 5.64 -14.17
CA PRO A 94 -9.89 5.38 -14.48
C PRO A 94 -10.53 4.29 -13.62
N LEU A 95 -9.78 3.26 -13.21
CA LEU A 95 -10.28 2.24 -12.27
C LEU A 95 -10.61 2.89 -10.92
N VAL A 96 -9.69 3.69 -10.42
CA VAL A 96 -9.81 4.42 -9.16
C VAL A 96 -11.00 5.38 -9.21
N ALA A 97 -11.18 6.14 -10.29
CA ALA A 97 -12.35 7.00 -10.47
C ALA A 97 -13.69 6.23 -10.55
N GLY A 98 -13.65 4.94 -10.88
CA GLY A 98 -14.82 4.07 -10.95
C GLY A 98 -15.50 3.81 -9.59
N VAL A 99 -14.90 4.19 -8.46
CA VAL A 99 -15.50 3.98 -7.13
C VAL A 99 -16.57 5.02 -6.75
N PHE A 100 -16.65 6.14 -7.48
CA PHE A 100 -17.59 7.24 -7.18
C PHE A 100 -18.98 7.12 -7.82
N PRO A 101 -19.13 6.69 -9.09
CA PRO A 101 -20.45 6.55 -9.68
C PRO A 101 -21.17 5.31 -9.16
N SER A 102 -22.49 5.41 -8.95
CA SER A 102 -23.35 4.27 -8.58
C SER A 102 -23.41 3.18 -9.65
N THR A 103 -23.05 3.50 -10.89
CA THR A 103 -22.99 2.55 -12.03
C THR A 103 -21.69 2.76 -12.82
N PRO A 104 -20.58 2.13 -12.39
CA PRO A 104 -19.26 2.38 -12.97
C PRO A 104 -19.07 1.79 -14.36
N GLU A 105 -19.91 0.84 -14.79
CA GLU A 105 -19.70 0.07 -16.02
C GLU A 105 -19.58 0.95 -17.26
N LYS A 106 -20.38 2.02 -17.36
CA LYS A 106 -20.35 2.93 -18.52
C LYS A 106 -19.03 3.69 -18.59
N CYS A 107 -18.56 4.21 -17.46
CA CYS A 107 -17.30 4.95 -17.37
C CYS A 107 -16.11 4.01 -17.60
N LEU A 108 -16.09 2.86 -16.94
CA LEU A 108 -15.05 1.84 -17.10
C LEU A 108 -14.99 1.37 -18.54
N LYS A 109 -16.11 1.00 -19.17
CA LYS A 109 -16.13 0.54 -20.56
C LYS A 109 -15.67 1.59 -21.56
N SER A 110 -15.91 2.87 -21.28
CA SER A 110 -15.47 3.97 -22.15
C SER A 110 -13.97 4.21 -22.08
N GLN A 111 -13.35 4.06 -20.90
CA GLN A 111 -11.92 4.35 -20.71
C GLN A 111 -11.06 3.09 -20.86
N LEU A 112 -11.59 1.93 -20.45
CA LEU A 112 -10.92 0.64 -20.33
C LEU A 112 -11.80 -0.46 -20.95
N PRO A 113 -11.79 -0.62 -22.28
CA PRO A 113 -12.74 -1.48 -22.99
C PRO A 113 -12.61 -2.98 -22.68
N TYR A 114 -11.49 -3.41 -22.08
CA TYR A 114 -11.24 -4.79 -21.68
C TYR A 114 -11.60 -5.09 -20.23
N VAL A 115 -11.87 -4.06 -19.43
CA VAL A 115 -12.31 -4.19 -18.04
C VAL A 115 -13.81 -4.51 -18.01
N ALA A 116 -14.15 -5.56 -17.28
CA ALA A 116 -15.51 -5.95 -16.98
C ALA A 116 -15.77 -5.76 -15.48
N PHE A 117 -16.80 -4.97 -15.16
CA PHE A 117 -17.27 -4.79 -13.80
C PHE A 117 -17.91 -6.08 -13.27
N TYR A 118 -17.64 -6.41 -12.00
CA TYR A 118 -18.30 -7.50 -11.31
C TYR A 118 -19.43 -7.00 -10.44
N LYS A 119 -19.08 -6.44 -9.28
CA LYS A 119 -20.02 -6.05 -8.24
C LYS A 119 -19.40 -4.98 -7.34
N THR A 120 -20.28 -4.21 -6.74
CA THR A 120 -19.98 -3.28 -5.65
C THR A 120 -20.22 -3.94 -4.30
N VAL A 121 -19.49 -3.48 -3.28
CA VAL A 121 -19.79 -3.68 -1.86
C VAL A 121 -19.94 -2.30 -1.25
N ASP A 122 -21.09 -2.04 -0.64
CA ASP A 122 -21.40 -0.78 0.03
C ASP A 122 -21.98 -1.11 1.40
N VAL A 123 -21.29 -0.71 2.46
CA VAL A 123 -21.61 -1.07 3.84
C VAL A 123 -21.45 0.12 4.75
N LYS A 124 -22.31 0.20 5.77
CA LYS A 124 -22.11 1.13 6.88
C LYS A 124 -20.84 0.71 7.62
N CYS A 125 -19.87 1.62 7.74
CA CYS A 125 -18.54 1.33 8.30
C CYS A 125 -18.12 2.24 9.45
N ALA A 126 -19.06 2.97 10.06
CA ALA A 126 -18.88 3.50 11.40
C ALA A 126 -19.96 2.96 12.34
N THR A 127 -19.51 2.48 13.49
CA THR A 127 -20.36 2.13 14.63
C THR A 127 -20.77 3.34 15.44
N GLU A 128 -19.90 4.36 15.52
CA GLU A 128 -20.08 5.52 16.40
C GLU A 128 -20.60 6.75 15.66
N MET A 129 -20.36 6.84 14.36
CA MET A 129 -20.77 7.97 13.52
C MET A 129 -21.99 7.59 12.65
N PRO A 130 -23.07 8.40 12.66
CA PRO A 130 -24.17 8.22 11.71
C PRO A 130 -23.69 8.51 10.29
N ASP A 131 -24.27 7.79 9.32
CA ASP A 131 -24.13 8.04 7.87
C ASP A 131 -22.72 7.86 7.26
N THR A 132 -21.87 7.04 7.86
CA THR A 132 -20.57 6.66 7.30
C THR A 132 -20.64 5.35 6.50
N TYR A 133 -20.41 5.43 5.19
CA TYR A 133 -20.43 4.27 4.29
C TYR A 133 -19.07 4.04 3.62
N CYS A 134 -18.62 2.79 3.67
CA CYS A 134 -17.45 2.32 2.97
C CYS A 134 -17.91 1.64 1.69
N HIS A 135 -17.19 1.94 0.62
CA HIS A 135 -17.55 1.50 -0.71
C HIS A 135 -16.34 0.93 -1.43
N CYS A 136 -16.50 -0.20 -2.08
CA CYS A 136 -15.53 -0.71 -3.04
C CYS A 136 -16.24 -1.42 -4.18
N TYR A 137 -15.54 -1.65 -5.28
CA TYR A 137 -15.99 -2.58 -6.30
C TYR A 137 -14.90 -3.55 -6.71
N THR A 138 -15.32 -4.65 -7.32
CA THR A 138 -14.44 -5.58 -8.00
C THR A 138 -14.73 -5.63 -9.50
N ALA A 139 -13.68 -5.88 -10.27
CA ALA A 139 -13.72 -6.02 -11.71
C ALA A 139 -12.63 -6.99 -12.17
N TRP A 140 -12.61 -7.32 -13.46
CA TRP A 140 -11.52 -8.08 -14.06
C TRP A 140 -11.20 -7.58 -15.46
N ASP A 141 -9.96 -7.75 -15.88
CA ASP A 141 -9.48 -7.38 -17.20
C ASP A 141 -8.82 -8.58 -17.87
N LYS A 142 -9.37 -8.96 -19.02
CA LYS A 142 -8.86 -10.07 -19.82
C LYS A 142 -7.56 -9.78 -20.56
N ALA A 143 -7.30 -8.53 -20.93
CA ALA A 143 -6.10 -8.13 -21.64
C ALA A 143 -4.92 -8.08 -20.67
N GLU A 144 -5.13 -7.49 -19.50
CA GLU A 144 -4.12 -7.42 -18.44
C GLU A 144 -3.99 -8.70 -17.62
N LYS A 145 -4.94 -9.64 -17.76
CA LYS A 145 -5.09 -10.81 -16.89
C LYS A 145 -5.07 -10.40 -15.41
N ALA A 146 -5.92 -9.45 -15.05
CA ALA A 146 -5.96 -8.87 -13.72
C ALA A 146 -7.35 -8.93 -13.10
N ILE A 147 -7.42 -9.23 -11.81
CA ILE A 147 -8.57 -8.97 -10.95
C ILE A 147 -8.32 -7.64 -10.26
N ILE A 148 -9.31 -6.76 -10.28
CA ILE A 148 -9.22 -5.40 -9.79
C ILE A 148 -10.10 -5.27 -8.56
N ILE A 149 -9.56 -4.64 -7.52
CA ILE A 149 -10.27 -4.24 -6.31
C ILE A 149 -9.99 -2.74 -6.12
N ALA A 150 -11.03 -1.92 -6.21
CA ALA A 150 -10.90 -0.48 -6.04
C ALA A 150 -11.75 -0.01 -4.86
N PHE A 151 -11.12 0.68 -3.93
CA PHE A 151 -11.71 1.21 -2.71
C PHE A 151 -11.97 2.71 -2.84
N ARG A 152 -13.10 3.15 -2.30
CA ARG A 152 -13.35 4.56 -2.01
C ARG A 152 -12.77 4.88 -0.63
N GLY A 153 -11.95 5.90 -0.57
CA GLY A 153 -11.47 6.56 0.63
C GLY A 153 -12.54 7.49 1.20
N THR A 154 -12.09 8.55 1.85
CA THR A 154 -12.89 9.49 2.62
C THR A 154 -13.87 10.28 1.73
N ASP A 155 -15.15 10.14 2.01
CA ASP A 155 -16.27 10.87 1.45
C ASP A 155 -16.99 11.63 2.59
N GLY A 156 -16.52 12.86 2.84
CA GLY A 156 -17.14 13.80 3.78
C GLY A 156 -16.38 14.03 5.09
N SER A 157 -16.81 15.06 5.82
CA SER A 157 -16.13 15.57 7.02
C SER A 157 -16.16 14.58 8.20
N TYR A 158 -17.21 13.78 8.34
CA TYR A 158 -17.31 12.82 9.44
C TYR A 158 -16.34 11.64 9.31
N GLN A 159 -16.08 11.17 8.09
CA GLN A 159 -15.02 10.18 7.85
C GLN A 159 -13.64 10.78 8.11
N MET A 160 -13.44 12.05 7.73
CA MET A 160 -12.19 12.77 7.99
C MET A 160 -11.92 12.95 9.49
N ASP A 161 -12.94 13.25 10.30
CA ASP A 161 -12.80 13.39 11.75
C ASP A 161 -12.44 12.06 12.44
N ASP A 162 -13.07 10.95 12.05
CA ASP A 162 -12.76 9.60 12.58
C ASP A 162 -11.36 9.11 12.16
N GLU A 163 -10.93 9.46 10.93
CA GLU A 163 -9.56 9.22 10.46
C GLU A 163 -8.53 9.96 11.32
N ILE A 164 -8.78 11.24 11.62
CA ILE A 164 -7.92 12.05 12.47
C ILE A 164 -7.88 11.49 13.90
N LEU A 165 -9.01 11.11 14.48
CA LEU A 165 -9.05 10.51 15.83
C LEU A 165 -8.35 9.15 15.88
N SER A 166 -8.50 8.32 14.85
CA SER A 166 -7.78 7.04 14.73
C SER A 166 -6.27 7.23 14.56
N PHE A 167 -5.82 8.32 13.95
CA PHE A 167 -4.40 8.65 13.87
C PHE A 167 -3.77 8.89 15.25
N PHE A 168 -4.50 9.59 16.13
CA PHE A 168 -4.00 10.02 17.43
C PHE A 168 -4.27 9.03 18.57
N GLU A 169 -5.40 8.33 18.58
CA GLU A 169 -5.87 7.62 19.78
C GLU A 169 -6.05 6.09 19.61
N HIS A 170 -6.33 5.60 18.39
CA HIS A 170 -6.75 4.22 18.19
C HIS A 170 -5.90 3.45 17.19
N ARG A 171 -5.09 2.54 17.72
CA ARG A 171 -4.17 1.71 16.95
C ARG A 171 -4.44 0.23 17.16
N VAL A 172 -4.35 -0.55 16.08
CA VAL A 172 -4.49 -2.01 16.12
C VAL A 172 -3.10 -2.62 15.88
N PRO A 173 -2.62 -3.56 16.72
CA PRO A 173 -1.35 -4.23 16.48
C PRO A 173 -1.30 -4.88 15.09
N PHE A 174 -0.21 -4.66 14.35
CA PHE A 174 0.02 -5.27 13.04
C PHE A 174 1.17 -6.27 13.13
N PHE A 175 0.82 -7.56 13.23
CA PHE A 175 1.78 -8.62 13.55
C PHE A 175 2.61 -8.26 14.80
N ASP A 176 3.84 -8.78 14.89
CA ASP A 176 4.72 -8.53 16.04
C ASP A 176 5.36 -7.13 16.00
N ASN A 177 5.29 -6.42 14.87
CA ASN A 177 5.96 -5.14 14.66
C ASN A 177 5.06 -4.16 13.89
N GLY A 178 4.55 -3.16 14.62
CA GLY A 178 3.83 -2.04 14.05
C GLY A 178 2.37 -1.98 14.47
N HIS A 179 1.70 -0.92 14.00
CA HIS A 179 0.30 -0.69 14.28
C HIS A 179 -0.39 -0.12 13.04
N LEU A 180 -1.64 -0.51 12.82
CA LEU A 180 -2.54 0.11 11.86
C LEU A 180 -3.39 1.17 12.55
N PHE A 181 -3.79 2.20 11.81
CA PHE A 181 -4.87 3.08 12.26
C PHE A 181 -6.17 2.28 12.31
N LYS A 182 -6.87 2.34 13.44
CA LYS A 182 -8.07 1.53 13.69
C LYS A 182 -9.14 1.74 12.62
N TYR A 183 -9.38 3.00 12.21
CA TYR A 183 -10.33 3.31 11.14
C TYR A 183 -10.10 2.49 9.87
N PHE A 184 -8.89 2.54 9.27
CA PHE A 184 -8.63 1.84 8.01
C PHE A 184 -8.68 0.32 8.17
N HIS A 185 -8.23 -0.20 9.32
CA HIS A 185 -8.35 -1.61 9.64
C HIS A 185 -9.82 -2.06 9.67
N ASP A 186 -10.66 -1.35 10.43
CA ASP A 186 -12.06 -1.71 10.60
C ASP A 186 -12.84 -1.51 9.29
N ALA A 187 -12.62 -0.39 8.58
CA ALA A 187 -13.21 -0.11 7.27
C ALA A 187 -12.94 -1.26 6.27
N PHE A 188 -11.70 -1.74 6.22
CA PHE A 188 -11.36 -2.90 5.39
C PHE A 188 -12.15 -4.14 5.81
N PHE A 189 -12.21 -4.46 7.10
CA PHE A 189 -12.92 -5.66 7.55
C PHE A 189 -14.44 -5.55 7.41
N PHE A 190 -15.03 -4.35 7.51
CA PHE A 190 -16.44 -4.14 7.17
C PHE A 190 -16.71 -4.48 5.70
N LEU A 191 -15.87 -4.03 4.77
CA LEU A 191 -16.00 -4.38 3.35
C LEU A 191 -15.72 -5.86 3.09
N TRP A 192 -14.65 -6.40 3.68
CA TRP A 192 -14.25 -7.80 3.57
C TRP A 192 -15.40 -8.73 3.95
N ASN A 193 -15.92 -8.54 5.17
CA ASN A 193 -17.03 -9.32 5.73
C ASN A 193 -18.38 -8.98 5.07
N GLY A 194 -18.51 -7.77 4.52
CA GLY A 194 -19.70 -7.30 3.80
C GLY A 194 -19.91 -7.94 2.42
N GLY A 195 -18.96 -8.77 1.97
CA GLY A 195 -19.09 -9.57 0.76
C GLY A 195 -17.88 -9.49 -0.18
N LEU A 196 -16.93 -8.60 0.07
CA LEU A 196 -15.73 -8.49 -0.76
C LEU A 196 -14.94 -9.81 -0.76
N GLU A 197 -14.84 -10.51 0.38
CA GLU A 197 -14.18 -11.82 0.45
C GLU A 197 -14.74 -12.80 -0.59
N GLN A 198 -16.07 -12.93 -0.62
CA GLN A 198 -16.75 -13.85 -1.52
C GLN A 198 -16.53 -13.45 -2.98
N GLN A 199 -16.53 -12.15 -3.29
CA GLN A 199 -16.25 -11.66 -4.65
C GLN A 199 -14.83 -12.01 -5.08
N VAL A 200 -13.83 -11.75 -4.23
CA VAL A 200 -12.42 -12.07 -4.49
C VAL A 200 -12.21 -13.56 -4.70
N ARG A 201 -12.77 -14.40 -3.83
CA ARG A 201 -12.69 -15.87 -3.96
C ARG A 201 -13.33 -16.35 -5.26
N THR A 202 -14.49 -15.81 -5.62
CA THR A 202 -15.20 -16.18 -6.85
C THR A 202 -14.40 -15.81 -8.09
N LEU A 203 -13.89 -14.57 -8.16
CA LEU A 203 -13.08 -14.12 -9.30
C LEU A 203 -11.77 -14.90 -9.40
N LYS A 204 -11.11 -15.18 -8.27
CA LYS A 204 -9.86 -15.98 -8.28
C LYS A 204 -10.09 -17.43 -8.67
N PHE A 205 -11.23 -18.02 -8.30
CA PHE A 205 -11.62 -19.35 -8.75
C PHE A 205 -11.88 -19.38 -10.27
N GLN A 206 -12.53 -18.35 -10.82
CA GLN A 206 -12.81 -18.24 -12.25
C GLN A 206 -11.56 -17.91 -13.09
N TYR A 207 -10.65 -17.11 -12.54
CA TYR A 207 -9.45 -16.60 -13.22
C TYR A 207 -8.19 -16.90 -12.37
N PRO A 208 -7.78 -18.18 -12.28
CA PRO A 208 -6.70 -18.60 -11.39
C PRO A 208 -5.34 -18.01 -11.75
N ASP A 209 -5.08 -17.73 -13.03
CA ASP A 209 -3.82 -17.16 -13.53
C ASP A 209 -3.79 -15.62 -13.46
N TYR A 210 -4.86 -14.96 -13.02
CA TYR A 210 -4.90 -13.50 -12.98
C TYR A 210 -4.19 -12.94 -11.75
N LYS A 211 -3.46 -11.84 -11.94
CA LYS A 211 -2.84 -11.02 -10.87
C LYS A 211 -3.88 -10.11 -10.21
N PHE A 212 -3.56 -9.55 -9.05
CA PHE A 212 -4.42 -8.57 -8.38
C PHE A 212 -3.89 -7.15 -8.58
N TYR A 213 -4.79 -6.21 -8.86
CA TYR A 213 -4.55 -4.79 -8.70
C TYR A 213 -5.47 -4.27 -7.60
N VAL A 214 -4.88 -3.63 -6.60
CA VAL A 214 -5.59 -3.03 -5.47
C VAL A 214 -5.31 -1.54 -5.48
N SER A 215 -6.37 -0.74 -5.46
CA SER A 215 -6.25 0.71 -5.48
C SER A 215 -7.25 1.39 -4.55
N ILE A 216 -6.94 2.61 -4.14
CA ILE A 216 -7.77 3.44 -3.27
C ILE A 216 -7.79 4.87 -3.83
N MET A 217 -8.95 5.55 -3.79
CA MET A 217 -9.06 7.00 -3.98
C MET A 217 -9.62 7.70 -2.77
#